data_AF-A0A1C5BUM4-F1
#
_entry.id   AF-A0A1C5BUM4-F1
#
_cell.length_a   1.000
_cell.length_b   1.000
_cell.length_c   1.000
_cell.angle_alpha   90.00
_cell.angle_beta   90.00
_cell.angle_gamma   90.00
#
_symmetry.space_group_name_H-M   'P 1'
#
loop_
_entity.id
_entity.type
_entity.pdbx_description
1 polymer ?
#
loop_
_entity_poly.entity_id
_entity_poly.type
_entity_poly.pdbx_seq_one_letter_code
_entity_poly.pdbx_strand_id
1 'polypeptide(L)'
;MASSPDLSSTGNTPENPESGSPSEAPSGTTAPAAGRRGRVRARRAAVMAVPATLVAAGLAVLTAQGALGVQFSISGMPFTVAASHLDGTGFEQFGGLDNMADGSPNAGDTGGQVLIVTSAIKKATLTKLCQSVDLGGTNLLITAGGGDTKVSASDLTTDSTEMSGDASFNHIEIGNDASTLTEANAKGPIGVFSQQADSVHIDNLRQTNYATTAGVFKLPGLKLRFSDSGC
;
A
#
# COMPACT_ATOMS: atom_id res chain seq x y z
N MET A 1 -28.60 35.64 60.35
CA MET A 1 -27.71 35.00 61.34
C MET A 1 -26.30 35.01 60.74
N ALA A 2 -25.36 35.65 61.46
CA ALA A 2 -23.88 35.65 61.38
C ALA A 2 -23.21 34.53 60.55
N SER A 3 -22.01 34.64 59.95
CA SER A 3 -20.91 35.63 59.89
C SER A 3 -19.91 35.15 58.81
N SER A 4 -19.08 36.07 58.28
CA SER A 4 -17.77 35.83 57.61
C SER A 4 -16.75 35.17 58.58
N PRO A 5 -15.45 34.88 58.26
CA PRO A 5 -14.53 35.48 57.26
C PRO A 5 -13.57 34.44 56.59
N ASP A 6 -12.52 34.69 55.80
CA ASP A 6 -11.38 35.65 55.77
C ASP A 6 -10.76 35.67 54.33
N LEU A 7 -10.45 36.84 53.72
CA LEU A 7 -9.11 37.51 53.59
C LEU A 7 -8.05 36.69 52.78
N SER A 8 -7.24 37.20 51.84
CA SER A 8 -6.90 38.57 51.40
C SER A 8 -5.88 38.56 50.23
N SER A 9 -5.96 39.58 49.34
CA SER A 9 -4.88 40.41 48.74
C SER A 9 -3.83 39.75 47.80
N THR A 10 -3.31 40.29 46.70
CA THR A 10 -3.32 41.54 45.88
C THR A 10 -2.41 41.20 44.67
N GLY A 11 -2.61 41.57 43.40
CA GLY A 11 -2.91 42.90 42.86
C GLY A 11 -1.61 43.61 42.42
N ASN A 12 -1.28 43.61 41.12
CA ASN A 12 -1.03 44.81 40.28
C ASN A 12 -0.11 44.59 39.06
N THR A 13 -0.55 45.19 37.94
CA THR A 13 0.04 45.24 36.59
C THR A 13 0.82 46.59 36.40
N PRO A 14 1.31 46.99 35.20
CA PRO A 14 2.72 47.29 34.91
C PRO A 14 3.01 48.77 34.58
N GLU A 15 4.28 49.17 34.48
CA GLU A 15 4.65 50.33 33.64
C GLU A 15 6.16 50.34 33.28
N ASN A 16 6.43 50.75 32.04
CA ASN A 16 7.73 51.06 31.43
C ASN A 16 7.62 52.53 30.99
N PRO A 17 8.67 53.38 31.06
CA PRO A 17 9.41 53.66 29.82
C PRO A 17 10.88 54.12 29.94
N GLU A 18 11.54 54.01 28.78
CA GLU A 18 12.55 54.91 28.17
C GLU A 18 14.02 54.99 28.62
N SER A 19 14.87 54.49 27.71
CA SER A 19 15.93 55.21 26.96
C SER A 19 16.93 56.12 27.67
N GLY A 20 18.21 55.74 27.58
CA GLY A 20 19.35 56.65 27.69
C GLY A 20 20.69 55.94 27.75
N SER A 21 21.30 55.65 26.59
CA SER A 21 22.75 55.38 26.50
C SER A 21 23.50 56.71 26.39
N PRO A 22 24.72 56.87 26.92
CA PRO A 22 25.89 56.55 26.09
C PRO A 22 27.15 56.03 26.82
N SER A 23 27.98 55.33 26.03
CA SER A 23 29.44 55.32 26.04
C SER A 23 30.22 55.12 27.34
N GLU A 24 30.92 53.98 27.45
CA GLU A 24 32.40 53.94 27.38
C GLU A 24 32.87 52.47 27.34
N ALA A 25 33.70 52.14 26.36
CA ALA A 25 34.56 50.96 26.41
C ALA A 25 35.95 51.41 26.88
N PRO A 26 36.73 50.54 27.53
CA PRO A 26 37.83 49.97 26.74
C PRO A 26 38.15 48.48 27.00
N SER A 27 38.46 47.81 25.89
CA SER A 27 39.57 46.88 25.68
C SER A 27 39.72 45.63 26.58
N GLY A 28 39.36 44.48 26.00
CA GLY A 28 39.84 43.17 26.43
C GLY A 28 39.56 42.10 25.38
N THR A 29 40.57 41.72 24.62
CA THR A 29 40.57 40.69 23.56
C THR A 29 40.01 39.34 24.02
N THR A 30 38.99 38.78 23.37
CA THR A 30 38.85 37.32 23.22
C THR A 30 38.01 36.89 22.00
N ALA A 31 38.69 36.26 21.04
CA ALA A 31 38.32 35.22 20.05
C ALA A 31 36.87 35.04 19.51
N PRO A 32 36.71 34.65 18.22
CA PRO A 32 35.40 34.46 17.60
C PRO A 32 34.64 33.31 18.26
N ALA A 33 33.32 33.49 18.43
CA ALA A 33 32.42 32.44 18.91
C ALA A 33 32.45 31.25 17.94
N ALA A 34 33.33 30.29 18.22
CA ALA A 34 33.32 28.99 17.57
C ALA A 34 31.96 28.34 17.86
N GLY A 35 31.13 28.19 16.81
CA GLY A 35 29.86 27.50 16.91
C GLY A 35 30.06 26.18 17.65
N ARG A 36 29.33 25.97 18.74
CA ARG A 36 29.37 24.72 19.51
C ARG A 36 28.90 23.60 18.60
N ARG A 37 29.84 22.94 17.91
CA ARG A 37 29.60 21.66 17.22
C ARG A 37 29.25 20.65 18.31
N GLY A 38 27.97 20.30 18.42
CA GLY A 38 27.50 19.21 19.26
C GLY A 38 28.24 17.93 18.89
N ARG A 39 29.03 17.37 19.82
CA ARG A 39 29.74 16.10 19.62
C ARG A 39 28.80 14.95 19.99
N VAL A 40 28.44 14.12 19.02
CA VAL A 40 27.70 12.87 19.28
C VAL A 40 28.60 11.90 20.03
N ARG A 41 28.12 11.37 21.15
CA ARG A 41 28.82 10.30 21.88
C ARG A 41 28.65 9.00 21.09
N ALA A 42 29.58 8.72 20.18
CA ALA A 42 29.51 7.59 19.25
C ALA A 42 29.17 6.25 19.92
N ARG A 43 29.74 5.97 21.10
CA ARG A 43 29.43 4.76 21.87
C ARG A 43 27.96 4.68 22.31
N ARG A 44 27.36 5.80 22.76
CA ARG A 44 25.95 5.85 23.14
C ARG A 44 25.03 5.82 21.92
N ALA A 45 25.44 6.48 20.84
CA ALA A 45 24.74 6.42 19.56
C ALA A 45 24.68 4.98 19.04
N ALA A 46 25.79 4.24 19.10
CA ALA A 46 25.84 2.84 18.66
C ALA A 46 24.92 1.92 19.47
N VAL A 47 24.82 2.11 20.80
CA VAL A 47 23.93 1.31 21.65
C VAL A 47 22.45 1.43 21.23
N MET A 48 22.03 2.58 20.70
CA MET A 48 20.66 2.77 20.20
C MET A 48 20.54 2.44 18.71
N ALA A 49 21.55 2.79 17.91
CA ALA A 49 21.53 2.61 16.46
C ALA A 49 21.54 1.13 16.07
N VAL A 50 22.36 0.30 16.71
CA VAL A 50 22.47 -1.13 16.37
C VAL A 50 21.14 -1.87 16.53
N PRO A 51 20.46 -1.86 17.71
CA PRO A 51 19.18 -2.54 17.85
C PRO A 51 18.10 -1.92 16.94
N ALA A 52 18.08 -0.61 16.76
CA ALA A 52 17.14 0.05 15.85
C ALA A 52 17.32 -0.43 14.40
N THR A 53 18.57 -0.54 13.92
CA THR A 53 18.87 -1.05 12.57
C THR A 53 18.52 -2.53 12.43
N LEU A 54 18.73 -3.35 13.47
CA LEU A 54 18.35 -4.76 13.45
C LEU A 54 16.84 -4.94 13.39
N VAL A 55 16.07 -4.15 14.15
CA VAL A 55 14.61 -4.16 14.10
C VAL A 55 14.12 -3.70 12.73
N ALA A 56 14.67 -2.60 12.20
CA ALA A 56 14.30 -2.09 10.88
C ALA A 56 14.61 -3.11 9.76
N ALA A 57 15.79 -3.74 9.80
CA ALA A 57 16.15 -4.79 8.86
C ALA A 57 15.25 -6.02 9.00
N GLY A 58 14.90 -6.42 10.24
CA GLY A 58 13.97 -7.51 10.50
C GLY A 58 12.58 -7.23 9.94
N LEU A 59 12.03 -6.04 10.17
CA LEU A 59 10.77 -5.61 9.59
C LEU A 59 10.83 -5.61 8.06
N ALA A 60 11.92 -5.11 7.46
CA ALA A 60 12.10 -5.13 6.00
C ALA A 60 12.12 -6.55 5.42
N VAL A 61 12.78 -7.51 6.09
CA VAL A 61 12.78 -8.92 5.69
C VAL A 61 11.39 -9.53 5.82
N LEU A 62 10.70 -9.30 6.93
CA LEU A 62 9.34 -9.83 7.15
C LEU A 62 8.34 -9.26 6.15
N THR A 63 8.44 -7.99 5.79
CA THR A 63 7.65 -7.39 4.71
C THR A 63 8.00 -8.01 3.35
N ALA A 64 9.28 -8.21 3.06
CA ALA A 64 9.71 -8.84 1.80
C ALA A 64 9.27 -10.31 1.68
N GLN A 65 9.09 -11.00 2.81
CA GLN A 65 8.58 -12.38 2.86
C GLN A 65 7.04 -12.45 2.89
N GLY A 66 6.33 -11.32 2.86
CA GLY A 66 4.87 -11.29 2.96
C GLY A 66 4.31 -11.64 4.35
N ALA A 67 5.17 -11.75 5.38
CA ALA A 67 4.76 -12.08 6.75
C ALA A 67 4.09 -10.92 7.49
N LEU A 68 4.39 -9.68 7.08
CA LEU A 68 3.68 -8.48 7.51
C LEU A 68 2.72 -8.07 6.40
N GLY A 69 1.51 -8.65 6.40
CA GLY A 69 0.45 -8.25 5.50
C GLY A 69 0.13 -6.77 5.69
N VAL A 70 0.30 -5.97 4.64
CA VAL A 70 -0.27 -4.63 4.58
C VAL A 70 -1.75 -4.82 4.28
N GLN A 71 -2.60 -4.66 5.29
CA GLN A 71 -4.05 -4.71 5.08
C GLN A 71 -4.45 -3.46 4.30
N PHE A 72 -4.69 -3.62 3.01
CA PHE A 72 -5.26 -2.57 2.17
C PHE A 72 -6.78 -2.60 2.32
N SER A 73 -7.38 -1.43 2.51
CA SER A 73 -8.84 -1.29 2.47
C SER A 73 -9.31 -1.11 1.04
N ILE A 74 -10.18 -2.01 0.56
CA ILE A 74 -10.76 -1.92 -0.79
C ILE A 74 -11.81 -0.79 -0.87
N SER A 75 -11.99 -0.23 -2.07
CA SER A 75 -12.99 0.83 -2.29
C SER A 75 -14.43 0.32 -2.25
N GLY A 76 -14.63 -0.99 -2.47
CA GLY A 76 -15.93 -1.62 -2.64
C GLY A 76 -16.55 -1.43 -4.03
N MET A 77 -15.88 -0.72 -4.94
CA MET A 77 -16.31 -0.60 -6.33
C MET A 77 -15.61 -1.68 -7.18
N PRO A 78 -16.34 -2.65 -7.75
CA PRO A 78 -15.75 -3.62 -8.64
C PRO A 78 -15.32 -2.95 -9.95
N PHE A 79 -14.24 -3.45 -10.54
CA PHE A 79 -13.76 -3.03 -11.84
C PHE A 79 -13.42 -4.24 -12.71
N THR A 80 -13.70 -4.13 -14.00
CA THR A 80 -13.40 -5.19 -14.95
C THR A 80 -11.97 -5.06 -15.42
N VAL A 81 -11.23 -6.17 -15.45
CA VAL A 81 -9.94 -6.29 -16.13
C VAL A 81 -10.07 -7.35 -17.20
N ALA A 82 -9.78 -6.99 -18.44
CA ALA A 82 -9.77 -7.91 -19.57
C ALA A 82 -8.43 -7.83 -20.31
N ALA A 83 -8.02 -8.96 -20.87
CA ALA A 83 -6.86 -9.06 -21.75
C ALA A 83 -7.09 -10.19 -22.76
N SER A 84 -6.54 -10.05 -23.97
CA SER A 84 -6.64 -11.14 -24.96
C SER A 84 -5.82 -12.35 -24.54
N HIS A 85 -4.65 -12.11 -23.96
CA HIS A 85 -3.74 -13.14 -23.46
C HIS A 85 -3.08 -12.68 -22.16
N LEU A 86 -2.98 -13.57 -21.19
CA LEU A 86 -2.13 -13.45 -20.01
C LEU A 86 -1.16 -14.63 -19.99
N ASP A 87 0.12 -14.31 -19.97
CA ASP A 87 1.23 -15.26 -19.77
C ASP A 87 1.85 -14.98 -18.40
N GLY A 88 1.88 -15.99 -17.52
CA GLY A 88 2.37 -15.87 -16.15
C GLY A 88 3.42 -16.94 -15.81
N THR A 89 4.44 -16.56 -15.04
CA THR A 89 5.34 -17.50 -14.35
C THR A 89 5.22 -17.32 -12.85
N GLY A 90 5.18 -18.42 -12.11
CA GLY A 90 4.87 -18.48 -10.69
C GLY A 90 3.43 -18.03 -10.47
N PHE A 91 2.51 -18.97 -10.30
CA PHE A 91 1.08 -18.71 -10.12
C PHE A 91 0.62 -19.31 -8.80
N GLU A 92 -0.14 -18.53 -8.03
CA GLU A 92 -0.79 -18.95 -6.80
C GLU A 92 -2.22 -18.39 -6.80
N GLN A 93 -3.18 -19.15 -6.29
CA GLN A 93 -4.55 -18.68 -6.15
C GLN A 93 -5.22 -19.29 -4.93
N PHE A 94 -5.91 -18.46 -4.14
CA PHE A 94 -6.60 -18.87 -2.92
C PHE A 94 -7.80 -17.95 -2.64
N GLY A 95 -8.76 -18.46 -1.86
CA GLY A 95 -9.89 -17.67 -1.38
C GLY A 95 -9.51 -16.75 -0.22
N GLY A 96 -10.20 -15.63 -0.09
CA GLY A 96 -9.94 -14.65 0.96
C GLY A 96 -11.14 -13.75 1.24
N LEU A 97 -10.99 -12.89 2.25
CA LEU A 97 -11.95 -11.85 2.59
C LEU A 97 -11.21 -10.51 2.60
N ASP A 98 -11.66 -9.60 1.76
CA ASP A 98 -11.23 -8.22 1.77
C ASP A 98 -12.21 -7.35 2.56
N ASN A 99 -11.68 -6.26 3.12
CA ASN A 99 -12.44 -5.33 3.94
C ASN A 99 -12.34 -3.93 3.34
N MET A 100 -13.48 -3.25 3.26
CA MET A 100 -13.54 -1.83 2.97
C MET A 100 -13.07 -1.01 4.17
N ALA A 101 -12.82 0.28 3.95
CA ALA A 101 -12.56 1.19 5.06
C ALA A 101 -13.81 1.34 5.95
N ASP A 102 -13.59 1.54 7.25
CA ASP A 102 -14.68 1.77 8.21
C ASP A 102 -15.56 2.94 7.76
N GLY A 103 -16.88 2.74 7.78
CA GLY A 103 -17.85 3.74 7.34
C GLY A 103 -17.93 3.92 5.82
N SER A 104 -17.36 3.00 5.03
CA SER A 104 -17.48 3.02 3.57
C SER A 104 -18.96 3.08 3.16
N PRO A 105 -19.34 4.02 2.25
CA PRO A 105 -20.70 4.05 1.72
C PRO A 105 -21.03 2.82 0.86
N ASN A 106 -20.00 2.10 0.40
CA ASN A 106 -20.13 0.90 -0.41
C ASN A 106 -20.25 -0.38 0.45
N ALA A 107 -20.21 -0.26 1.78
CA ALA A 107 -20.19 -1.40 2.71
C ALA A 107 -21.45 -2.28 2.64
N GLY A 108 -22.59 -1.70 2.24
CA GLY A 108 -23.87 -2.39 2.14
C GLY A 108 -24.22 -3.18 3.41
N ASP A 109 -24.92 -4.30 3.21
CA ASP A 109 -25.36 -5.17 4.31
C ASP A 109 -24.25 -6.11 4.83
N THR A 110 -23.13 -6.22 4.12
CA THR A 110 -22.01 -7.12 4.51
C THR A 110 -21.07 -6.48 5.54
N GLY A 111 -21.33 -5.23 5.94
CA GLY A 111 -20.43 -4.50 6.82
C GLY A 111 -19.08 -4.17 6.17
N GLY A 112 -19.01 -4.14 4.84
CA GLY A 112 -17.80 -3.84 4.08
C GLY A 112 -16.90 -5.03 3.80
N GLN A 113 -17.34 -6.25 4.09
CA GLN A 113 -16.61 -7.47 3.77
C GLN A 113 -16.99 -8.01 2.39
N VAL A 114 -15.99 -8.42 1.60
CA VAL A 114 -16.16 -9.01 0.26
C VAL A 114 -15.39 -10.32 0.18
N LEU A 115 -16.06 -11.39 -0.23
CA LEU A 115 -15.42 -12.67 -0.54
C LEU A 115 -14.71 -12.55 -1.88
N ILE A 116 -13.41 -12.83 -1.90
CA ILE A 116 -12.57 -12.70 -3.07
C ILE A 116 -11.76 -13.97 -3.30
N VAL A 117 -11.30 -14.11 -4.53
CA VAL A 117 -10.28 -15.05 -4.96
C VAL A 117 -9.05 -14.23 -5.32
N THR A 118 -8.04 -14.34 -4.47
CA THR A 118 -6.72 -13.74 -4.70
C THR A 118 -5.97 -14.60 -5.70
N SER A 119 -5.54 -14.00 -6.80
CA SER A 119 -4.62 -14.62 -7.76
C SER A 119 -3.32 -13.84 -7.77
N ALA A 120 -2.20 -14.51 -7.48
CA ALA A 120 -0.87 -13.93 -7.48
C ALA A 120 -0.03 -14.54 -8.60
N ILE A 121 0.68 -13.68 -9.32
CA ILE A 121 1.55 -14.03 -10.44
C ILE A 121 2.87 -13.28 -10.28
N LYS A 122 3.97 -14.04 -10.14
CA LYS A 122 5.31 -13.46 -9.91
C LYS A 122 5.79 -12.60 -11.07
N LYS A 123 5.57 -13.05 -12.31
CA LYS A 123 5.79 -12.25 -13.53
C LYS A 123 4.66 -12.50 -14.49
N ALA A 124 3.98 -11.44 -14.90
CA ALA A 124 2.88 -11.50 -15.84
C ALA A 124 3.17 -10.64 -17.07
N THR A 125 2.75 -11.13 -18.22
CA THR A 125 2.73 -10.37 -19.47
C THR A 125 1.30 -10.40 -20.02
N LEU A 126 0.73 -9.23 -20.30
CA LEU A 126 -0.65 -9.12 -20.79
C LEU A 126 -0.67 -8.46 -22.17
N THR A 127 -1.52 -8.98 -23.05
CA THR A 127 -1.75 -8.43 -24.39
C THR A 127 -3.11 -7.75 -24.45
N LYS A 128 -3.17 -6.52 -24.99
CA LYS A 128 -4.40 -5.72 -25.10
C LYS A 128 -5.15 -5.60 -23.76
N LEU A 129 -4.47 -5.07 -22.74
CA LEU A 129 -5.10 -4.79 -21.47
C LEU A 129 -6.23 -3.76 -21.65
N CYS A 130 -7.38 -4.10 -21.09
CA CYS A 130 -8.54 -3.24 -20.91
C CYS A 130 -8.90 -3.27 -19.42
N GLN A 131 -9.00 -2.12 -18.77
CA GLN A 131 -9.52 -2.01 -17.41
C GLN A 131 -10.62 -0.97 -17.39
N SER A 132 -11.77 -1.28 -16.78
CA SER A 132 -12.88 -0.34 -16.70
C SER A 132 -13.59 -0.39 -15.35
N VAL A 133 -13.87 0.78 -14.80
CA VAL A 133 -14.73 0.97 -13.62
C VAL A 133 -16.04 1.59 -14.11
N ASP A 134 -17.18 0.99 -13.80
CA ASP A 134 -18.49 1.61 -14.04
C ASP A 134 -18.77 2.63 -12.93
N LEU A 135 -19.07 3.87 -13.34
CA LEU A 135 -19.34 5.00 -12.44
C LEU A 135 -20.83 5.40 -12.44
N GLY A 136 -21.72 4.56 -12.95
CA GLY A 136 -23.15 4.82 -12.98
C GLY A 136 -23.54 5.77 -14.12
N GLY A 137 -23.26 5.37 -15.36
CA GLY A 137 -23.61 6.11 -16.58
C GLY A 137 -22.42 6.49 -17.46
N THR A 138 -21.20 6.30 -16.98
CA THR A 138 -19.97 6.34 -17.78
C THR A 138 -18.95 5.38 -17.19
N ASN A 139 -17.95 5.01 -17.98
CA ASN A 139 -16.87 4.14 -17.56
C ASN A 139 -15.56 4.90 -17.52
N LEU A 140 -14.81 4.77 -16.43
CA LEU A 140 -13.38 5.12 -16.43
C LEU A 140 -12.62 3.97 -17.10
N LEU A 141 -12.12 4.20 -18.32
CA LEU A 141 -11.50 3.19 -19.16
C LEU A 141 -9.99 3.42 -19.31
N ILE A 142 -9.23 2.38 -19.00
CA ILE A 142 -7.78 2.31 -19.15
C ILE A 142 -7.45 1.21 -20.15
N THR A 143 -6.64 1.53 -21.16
CA THR A 143 -6.18 0.54 -22.15
C THR A 143 -4.67 0.64 -22.34
N ALA A 144 -3.99 -0.50 -22.50
CA ALA A 144 -2.56 -0.56 -22.75
C ALA A 144 -2.17 -1.85 -23.49
N GLY A 145 -0.94 -1.91 -24.04
CA GLY A 145 -0.42 -3.12 -24.69
C GLY A 145 -1.16 -3.53 -25.96
N GLY A 146 -1.74 -2.56 -26.69
CA GLY A 146 -2.45 -2.78 -27.95
C GLY A 146 -1.58 -2.71 -29.21
N GLY A 147 -0.30 -2.34 -29.07
CA GLY A 147 0.70 -2.34 -30.15
C GLY A 147 1.70 -3.49 -30.00
N ASP A 148 2.93 -3.29 -30.49
CA ASP A 148 3.96 -4.35 -30.50
C ASP A 148 4.50 -4.70 -29.10
N THR A 149 4.40 -3.76 -28.15
CA THR A 149 4.90 -3.94 -26.78
C THR A 149 3.77 -4.35 -25.84
N LYS A 150 3.87 -5.54 -25.25
CA LYS A 150 2.93 -6.07 -24.26
C LYS A 150 3.05 -5.35 -22.90
N VAL A 151 1.97 -5.38 -22.12
CA VAL A 151 1.98 -4.98 -20.71
C VAL A 151 2.81 -5.99 -19.91
N SER A 152 3.58 -5.52 -18.93
CA SER A 152 4.32 -6.41 -18.02
C SER A 152 4.12 -6.01 -16.57
N ALA A 153 4.01 -7.01 -15.69
CA ALA A 153 3.89 -6.83 -14.25
C ALA A 153 4.83 -7.78 -13.50
N SER A 154 5.34 -7.36 -12.35
CA SER A 154 6.00 -8.23 -11.37
C SER A 154 5.24 -8.20 -10.05
N ASP A 155 5.18 -9.36 -9.39
CA ASP A 155 4.47 -9.57 -8.13
C ASP A 155 3.01 -9.07 -8.24
N LEU A 156 2.35 -9.43 -9.34
CA LEU A 156 0.98 -9.04 -9.65
C LEU A 156 0.03 -9.84 -8.78
N THR A 157 -0.82 -9.17 -8.01
CA THR A 157 -1.90 -9.80 -7.25
C THR A 157 -3.23 -9.16 -7.65
N THR A 158 -4.24 -9.97 -7.88
CA THR A 158 -5.61 -9.52 -8.17
C THR A 158 -6.59 -10.17 -7.21
N ASP A 159 -7.44 -9.35 -6.59
CA ASP A 159 -8.52 -9.84 -5.74
C ASP A 159 -9.82 -9.72 -6.52
N SER A 160 -10.40 -10.86 -6.87
CA SER A 160 -11.49 -10.95 -7.84
C SER A 160 -12.66 -11.78 -7.31
N THR A 161 -13.89 -11.41 -7.64
CA THR A 161 -15.07 -12.25 -7.37
C THR A 161 -15.33 -13.26 -8.47
N GLU A 162 -14.87 -12.94 -9.68
CA GLU A 162 -15.05 -13.77 -10.87
C GLU A 162 -13.84 -13.63 -11.79
N MET A 163 -13.39 -14.76 -12.33
CA MET A 163 -12.39 -14.82 -13.39
C MET A 163 -12.85 -15.84 -14.43
N SER A 164 -12.82 -15.44 -15.69
CA SER A 164 -13.19 -16.25 -16.86
C SER A 164 -12.12 -16.16 -17.94
N GLY A 165 -12.03 -17.21 -18.76
CA GLY A 165 -11.04 -17.36 -19.82
C GLY A 165 -10.69 -18.83 -20.05
N ASP A 166 -9.97 -19.10 -21.13
CA ASP A 166 -9.46 -20.44 -21.44
C ASP A 166 -8.05 -20.57 -20.85
N ALA A 167 -7.90 -21.34 -19.78
CA ALA A 167 -6.66 -21.43 -19.03
C ALA A 167 -5.93 -22.77 -19.23
N SER A 168 -4.61 -22.71 -19.34
CA SER A 168 -3.73 -23.87 -19.26
C SER A 168 -2.62 -23.60 -18.25
N PHE A 169 -2.25 -24.65 -17.51
CA PHE A 169 -1.27 -24.57 -16.43
C PHE A 169 -0.18 -25.61 -16.66
N ASN A 170 1.05 -25.26 -16.28
CA ASN A 170 2.15 -26.21 -16.22
C ASN A 170 2.45 -26.55 -14.77
N HIS A 171 2.56 -27.85 -14.45
CA HIS A 171 2.76 -28.36 -13.10
C HIS A 171 1.79 -27.77 -12.06
N ILE A 172 0.49 -27.84 -12.33
CA ILE A 172 -0.51 -27.36 -11.39
C ILE A 172 -0.68 -28.30 -10.19
N GLU A 173 -0.69 -27.71 -9.01
CA GLU A 173 -1.08 -28.32 -7.74
C GLU A 173 -2.40 -27.71 -7.29
N ILE A 174 -3.35 -28.54 -6.85
CA ILE A 174 -4.70 -28.12 -6.46
C ILE A 174 -5.05 -28.76 -5.13
N GLY A 175 -5.61 -27.97 -4.21
CA GLY A 175 -5.98 -28.43 -2.87
C GLY A 175 -4.89 -28.23 -1.82
N ASN A 176 -3.94 -27.35 -2.09
CA ASN A 176 -2.90 -26.99 -1.13
C ASN A 176 -3.49 -26.12 0.00
N ASP A 177 -2.82 -26.11 1.14
CA ASP A 177 -3.09 -25.11 2.18
C ASP A 177 -2.48 -23.78 1.75
N ALA A 178 -3.30 -22.71 1.71
CA ALA A 178 -2.88 -21.41 1.20
C ALA A 178 -1.67 -20.80 1.95
N SER A 179 -1.42 -21.21 3.19
CA SER A 179 -0.25 -20.75 3.97
C SER A 179 1.08 -21.38 3.53
N THR A 180 1.02 -22.42 2.70
CA THR A 180 2.17 -23.24 2.29
C THR A 180 2.65 -22.95 0.87
N LEU A 181 1.98 -22.06 0.13
CA LEU A 181 2.30 -21.71 -1.25
C LEU A 181 3.71 -21.10 -1.41
N THR A 182 4.35 -21.35 -2.55
CA THR A 182 5.74 -20.97 -2.82
C THR A 182 6.05 -20.39 -4.20
N GLU A 183 5.13 -20.47 -5.17
CA GLU A 183 5.37 -20.09 -6.56
C GLU A 183 5.39 -18.57 -6.84
N ALA A 184 4.60 -17.78 -6.11
CA ALA A 184 4.40 -16.34 -6.36
C ALA A 184 4.58 -15.43 -5.13
N ASN A 185 5.01 -15.99 -3.98
CA ASN A 185 5.23 -15.30 -2.70
C ASN A 185 3.95 -14.72 -2.05
N ALA A 186 2.77 -15.15 -2.48
CA ALA A 186 1.49 -14.80 -1.88
C ALA A 186 0.95 -15.97 -1.07
N LYS A 187 1.07 -15.85 0.25
CA LYS A 187 0.53 -16.84 1.19
C LYS A 187 -0.84 -16.41 1.69
N GLY A 188 -1.80 -17.31 1.60
CA GLY A 188 -3.12 -17.14 2.17
C GLY A 188 -3.22 -17.66 3.61
N PRO A 189 -4.42 -17.58 4.19
CA PRO A 189 -4.66 -18.05 5.56
C PRO A 189 -4.52 -19.57 5.71
N ILE A 190 -4.13 -20.02 6.90
CA ILE A 190 -4.05 -21.45 7.24
C ILE A 190 -5.43 -22.11 7.10
N GLY A 191 -5.48 -23.30 6.49
CA GLY A 191 -6.69 -24.11 6.31
C GLY A 191 -7.55 -23.69 5.13
N VAL A 192 -7.13 -22.70 4.34
CA VAL A 192 -7.85 -22.25 3.15
C VAL A 192 -7.38 -23.03 1.92
N PHE A 193 -8.34 -23.45 1.10
CA PHE A 193 -8.09 -24.09 -0.19
C PHE A 193 -7.29 -23.18 -1.12
N SER A 194 -6.31 -23.76 -1.80
CA SER A 194 -5.50 -23.05 -2.78
C SER A 194 -5.02 -23.94 -3.92
N GLN A 195 -4.49 -23.29 -4.95
CA GLN A 195 -3.83 -23.90 -6.08
C GLN A 195 -2.58 -23.10 -6.46
N GLN A 196 -1.57 -23.75 -7.04
CA GLN A 196 -0.37 -23.09 -7.56
C GLN A 196 0.15 -23.80 -8.81
N ALA A 197 0.96 -23.11 -9.62
CA ALA A 197 1.56 -23.66 -10.82
C ALA A 197 2.84 -22.92 -11.20
N ASP A 198 3.77 -23.60 -11.88
CA ASP A 198 5.00 -22.99 -12.42
C ASP A 198 4.69 -21.88 -13.43
N SER A 199 3.69 -22.11 -14.27
CA SER A 199 3.24 -21.14 -15.28
C SER A 199 1.77 -21.29 -15.58
N VAL A 200 1.17 -20.17 -15.97
CA VAL A 200 -0.22 -20.09 -16.41
C VAL A 200 -0.30 -19.35 -17.73
N HIS A 201 -1.12 -19.84 -18.64
CA HIS A 201 -1.52 -19.15 -19.86
C HIS A 201 -3.04 -19.05 -19.88
N ILE A 202 -3.58 -17.84 -20.04
CA ILE A 202 -5.02 -17.58 -20.10
C ILE A 202 -5.35 -16.80 -21.36
N ASP A 203 -6.16 -17.40 -22.23
CA ASP A 203 -6.78 -16.72 -23.35
C ASP A 203 -8.12 -16.11 -22.94
N ASN A 204 -8.46 -14.97 -23.54
CA ASN A 204 -9.74 -14.28 -23.32
C ASN A 204 -10.02 -13.97 -21.84
N LEU A 205 -8.97 -13.56 -21.12
CA LEU A 205 -9.05 -13.22 -19.71
C LEU A 205 -10.08 -12.11 -19.49
N ARG A 206 -11.03 -12.34 -18.59
CA ARG A 206 -11.91 -11.32 -18.03
C ARG A 206 -12.13 -11.58 -16.55
N GLN A 207 -11.78 -10.59 -15.73
CA GLN A 207 -11.88 -10.64 -14.29
C GLN A 207 -12.74 -9.48 -13.78
N THR A 208 -13.49 -9.74 -12.71
CA THR A 208 -14.17 -8.73 -11.91
C THR A 208 -13.39 -8.55 -10.61
N ASN A 209 -12.62 -7.48 -10.53
CA ASN A 209 -11.65 -7.22 -9.46
C ASN A 209 -12.16 -6.16 -8.49
N TYR A 210 -11.76 -6.28 -7.22
CA TYR A 210 -11.88 -5.25 -6.20
C TYR A 210 -10.54 -4.59 -5.88
N ALA A 211 -9.44 -5.33 -6.09
CA ALA A 211 -8.10 -4.81 -5.99
C ALA A 211 -7.17 -5.43 -7.04
N THR A 212 -6.15 -4.66 -7.41
CA THR A 212 -5.02 -5.14 -8.18
C THR A 212 -3.78 -4.43 -7.67
N THR A 213 -2.79 -5.20 -7.25
CA THR A 213 -1.50 -4.70 -6.77
C THR A 213 -0.39 -5.31 -7.60
N ALA A 214 0.72 -4.60 -7.74
CA ALA A 214 1.91 -5.10 -8.42
C ALA A 214 3.14 -4.41 -7.83
N GLY A 215 4.24 -5.14 -7.71
CA GLY A 215 5.54 -4.54 -7.36
C GLY A 215 6.04 -3.59 -8.45
N VAL A 216 5.89 -3.99 -9.72
CA VAL A 216 6.14 -3.14 -10.89
C VAL A 216 5.04 -3.38 -11.90
N PHE A 217 4.49 -2.31 -12.47
CA PHE A 217 3.51 -2.41 -13.55
C PHE A 217 3.85 -1.47 -14.71
N LYS A 218 4.12 -2.04 -15.88
CA LYS A 218 4.48 -1.30 -17.10
C LYS A 218 3.34 -1.38 -18.09
N LEU A 219 2.82 -0.22 -18.47
CA LEU A 219 1.68 -0.06 -19.36
C LEU A 219 2.08 0.67 -20.67
N PRO A 220 2.72 0.00 -21.63
CA PRO A 220 3.06 0.61 -22.91
C PRO A 220 1.80 1.08 -23.65
N GLY A 221 1.84 2.29 -24.19
CA GLY A 221 0.71 2.86 -24.91
C GLY A 221 -0.52 3.11 -24.03
N LEU A 222 -0.30 3.36 -22.73
CA LEU A 222 -1.34 3.71 -21.77
C LEU A 222 -2.25 4.83 -22.31
N LYS A 223 -3.55 4.55 -22.30
CA LYS A 223 -4.61 5.55 -22.54
C LYS A 223 -5.64 5.44 -21.44
N LEU A 224 -5.93 6.56 -20.80
CA LEU A 224 -6.97 6.72 -19.79
C LEU A 224 -8.00 7.72 -20.30
N ARG A 225 -9.28 7.36 -20.27
CA ARG A 225 -10.39 8.21 -20.74
C ARG A 225 -11.70 7.81 -20.07
N PHE A 226 -12.68 8.71 -20.13
CA PHE A 226 -14.08 8.33 -19.95
C PHE A 226 -14.62 7.71 -21.24
N SER A 227 -15.55 6.77 -21.10
CA SER A 227 -16.11 5.99 -22.21
C SER A 227 -17.56 5.60 -21.90
N ASP A 228 -18.42 5.62 -22.93
CA ASP A 228 -19.80 5.15 -22.79
C ASP A 228 -19.87 3.62 -22.62
N SER A 229 -18.83 2.91 -23.04
CA SER A 229 -18.69 1.45 -22.89
C SER A 229 -17.46 1.08 -22.06
N GLY A 230 -17.57 0.03 -21.25
CA GLY A 230 -16.46 -0.59 -20.54
C GLY A 230 -15.78 -1.71 -21.33
N CYS A 231 -15.05 -2.56 -20.60
CA CYS A 231 -14.63 -3.89 -21.03
C CYS A 231 -15.75 -4.93 -20.70
#